data_AF-A0A368PHT8-F1
#
_entry.id   AF-A0A368PHT8-F1
#
_cell.length_a   1.000
_cell.length_b   1.000
_cell.length_c   1.000
_cell.angle_alpha   90.00
_cell.angle_beta   90.00
_cell.angle_gamma   90.00
#
_symmetry.space_group_name_H-M   'P 1'
#
loop_
_entity.id
_entity.type
_entity.pdbx_description
1 polymer ?
#
loop_
_entity_poly.entity_id
_entity_poly.type
_entity_poly.pdbx_seq_one_letter_code
_entity_poly.pdbx_strand_id
1 'polypeptide(L)'
;MERTVWSMIHAALGLSQPRSVSDMFGSWLWGIEKELKPLILLGAAATCWSLWLCRNDIIFGNKHNPSPMQVIYSIIHLLRTWAVLEKPAS
;
A
#
# COMPACT_ATOMS: atom_id res chain seq x y z
N MET A 1 -1.86 -13.85 2.62
CA MET A 1 -1.08 -12.82 1.90
C MET A 1 -1.44 -11.43 2.36
N GLU A 2 -2.67 -10.97 2.14
CA GLU A 2 -3.10 -9.60 2.48
C GLU A 2 -2.93 -9.26 3.99
N ARG A 3 -3.47 -10.09 4.91
CA ARG A 3 -3.20 -9.95 6.36
C ARG A 3 -1.72 -9.90 6.73
N THR A 4 -0.87 -10.68 6.05
CA THR A 4 0.57 -10.73 6.29
C THR A 4 1.25 -9.44 5.86
N VAL A 5 0.88 -8.90 4.69
CA VAL A 5 1.36 -7.61 4.18
C VAL A 5 0.98 -6.49 5.14
N TRP A 6 -0.27 -6.44 5.60
CA TRP A 6 -0.69 -5.44 6.59
C TRP A 6 -0.02 -5.61 7.95
N SER A 7 0.25 -6.84 8.39
CA SER A 7 1.01 -7.07 9.62
C SER A 7 2.43 -6.53 9.52
N MET A 8 3.07 -6.66 8.36
CA MET A 8 4.40 -6.08 8.10
C MET A 8 4.35 -4.55 8.07
N ILE A 9 3.35 -3.97 7.42
CA ILE A 9 3.13 -2.52 7.40
C ILE A 9 2.93 -1.99 8.83
N HIS A 10 2.12 -2.69 9.64
CA HIS A 10 1.90 -2.34 11.03
C HIS A 10 3.18 -2.43 11.86
N ALA A 11 3.95 -3.51 11.71
CA ALA A 11 5.22 -3.67 12.42
C ALA A 11 6.25 -2.59 12.05
N ALA A 12 6.25 -2.13 10.80
CA ALA A 12 7.21 -1.13 10.33
C ALA A 12 6.78 0.32 10.60
N LEU A 13 5.49 0.63 10.50
CA LEU A 13 4.96 2.01 10.49
C LEU A 13 3.99 2.31 11.65
N GLY A 14 3.63 1.33 12.46
CA GLY A 14 2.61 1.46 13.50
C GLY A 14 1.18 1.62 12.96
N LEU A 15 1.00 1.59 11.64
CA LEU A 15 -0.29 1.81 10.99
C LEU A 15 -1.12 0.54 11.01
N SER A 16 -2.30 0.59 11.62
CA SER A 16 -3.25 -0.51 11.58
C SER A 16 -3.90 -0.63 10.20
N GLN A 17 -4.36 -1.82 9.84
CA GLN A 17 -5.10 -2.03 8.60
C GLN A 17 -6.45 -1.29 8.64
N PRO A 18 -6.85 -0.56 7.59
CA PRO A 18 -8.18 0.03 7.51
C PRO A 18 -9.25 -1.06 7.42
N ARG A 19 -10.36 -0.88 8.12
CA ARG A 19 -11.44 -1.88 8.19
C ARG A 19 -12.30 -1.91 6.93
N SER A 20 -12.35 -0.81 6.21
CA SER A 20 -13.11 -0.64 4.97
C SER A 20 -12.59 0.56 4.18
N VAL A 21 -13.05 0.71 2.93
CA VAL A 21 -12.78 1.91 2.13
C VAL A 21 -13.31 3.17 2.82
N SER A 22 -14.50 3.10 3.42
CA SER A 22 -15.08 4.21 4.18
C SER A 22 -14.26 4.56 5.42
N ASP A 23 -13.69 3.57 6.11
CA ASP A 23 -12.77 3.81 7.24
C ASP A 23 -11.48 4.47 6.74
N MET A 24 -10.89 3.95 5.65
CA MET A 24 -9.64 4.45 5.05
C MET A 24 -9.70 5.94 4.69
N PHE A 25 -10.82 6.40 4.12
CA PHE A 25 -11.05 7.81 3.79
C PHE A 25 -11.77 8.61 4.89
N GLY A 26 -12.07 7.98 6.02
CA GLY A 26 -12.80 8.56 7.14
C GLY A 26 -11.99 8.55 8.43
N SER A 27 -12.36 7.65 9.35
CA SER A 27 -11.82 7.59 10.71
C SER A 27 -10.41 7.01 10.84
N TRP A 28 -9.90 6.32 9.83
CA TRP A 28 -8.64 5.57 9.93
C TRP A 28 -7.44 6.45 10.31
N LEU A 29 -7.41 7.69 9.80
CA LEU A 29 -6.31 8.65 10.03
C LEU A 29 -6.70 9.73 11.05
N TRP A 30 -7.59 9.42 11.99
CA TRP A 30 -7.89 10.32 13.11
C TRP A 30 -6.64 10.48 13.98
N GLY A 31 -6.25 11.73 14.26
CA GLY A 31 -5.12 12.05 15.13
C GLY A 31 -3.77 12.11 14.42
N ILE A 32 -3.73 11.70 13.14
CA ILE A 32 -2.56 11.90 12.28
C ILE A 32 -2.53 13.35 11.77
N GLU A 33 -1.33 13.92 11.70
CA GLU A 33 -1.08 15.26 11.15
C GLU A 33 -1.62 15.38 9.73
N LYS A 34 -2.27 16.51 9.42
CA LYS A 34 -2.96 16.72 8.13
C LYS A 34 -2.01 16.56 6.94
N GLU A 35 -0.75 16.95 7.09
CA GLU A 35 0.29 16.87 6.06
C GLU A 35 0.72 15.43 5.76
N LEU A 36 0.61 14.52 6.73
CA LEU A 36 0.98 13.11 6.58
C LEU A 36 -0.15 12.27 5.98
N LYS A 37 -1.41 12.72 6.07
CA LYS A 37 -2.56 11.95 5.58
C LYS A 37 -2.49 11.62 4.09
N PRO A 38 -2.16 12.56 3.17
CA PRO A 38 -2.02 12.26 1.75
C PRO A 38 -0.95 11.20 1.50
N LEU A 39 0.18 11.27 2.21
CA LEU A 39 1.28 10.31 2.09
C LEU A 39 0.85 8.90 2.54
N ILE A 40 0.12 8.80 3.65
CA ILE A 40 -0.38 7.51 4.15
C ILE A 40 -1.44 6.93 3.20
N LEU A 41 -2.32 7.76 2.66
CA LEU A 41 -3.29 7.35 1.64
C LEU A 41 -2.60 6.88 0.36
N LEU A 42 -1.52 7.53 -0.06
CA LEU A 42 -0.68 7.09 -1.18
C LEU A 42 -0.06 5.71 -0.90
N GLY A 43 0.44 5.48 0.32
CA GLY A 43 0.92 4.17 0.78
C GLY A 43 -0.17 3.09 0.76
N ALA A 44 -1.37 3.42 1.23
CA ALA A 44 -2.53 2.52 1.19
C ALA A 44 -2.95 2.19 -0.25
N ALA A 45 -2.95 3.18 -1.16
CA ALA A 45 -3.23 3.00 -2.57
C ALA A 45 -2.18 2.11 -3.24
N ALA A 46 -0.90 2.33 -2.97
CA ALA A 46 0.19 1.49 -3.48
C ALA A 46 0.09 0.04 -2.98
N THR A 47 -0.34 -0.15 -1.72
CA THR A 47 -0.62 -1.46 -1.13
C THR A 47 -1.76 -2.18 -1.85
N CYS A 48 -2.89 -1.49 -2.05
CA CYS A 48 -4.03 -2.04 -2.79
C CYS A 48 -3.65 -2.40 -4.24
N TRP A 49 -2.91 -1.52 -4.92
CA TRP A 49 -2.44 -1.74 -6.28
C TRP A 49 -1.52 -2.96 -6.38
N SER A 50 -0.57 -3.10 -5.46
CA SER A 50 0.38 -4.23 -5.44
C SER A 50 -0.32 -5.56 -5.16
N LEU A 51 -1.32 -5.58 -4.27
CA LEU A 51 -2.15 -6.77 -4.02
C LEU A 51 -2.99 -7.14 -5.24
N TRP A 52 -3.52 -6.16 -5.95
CA TRP A 52 -4.27 -6.38 -7.19
C TRP A 52 -3.38 -6.95 -8.30
N LEU A 53 -2.21 -6.36 -8.54
CA LEU A 53 -1.22 -6.89 -9.48
C LEU A 53 -0.79 -8.31 -9.12
N CYS A 54 -0.55 -8.58 -7.83
CA CYS A 54 -0.20 -9.91 -7.36
C CYS A 54 -1.29 -10.95 -7.68
N ARG A 55 -2.57 -10.59 -7.52
CA ARG A 55 -3.69 -11.46 -7.91
C ARG A 55 -3.74 -11.67 -9.42
N ASN A 56 -3.52 -10.62 -10.22
CA ASN A 56 -3.47 -10.75 -11.67
C ASN A 56 -2.33 -11.66 -12.14
N ASP A 57 -1.16 -11.58 -11.52
CA ASP A 57 -0.03 -12.45 -11.82
C ASP A 57 -0.32 -13.94 -11.53
N ILE A 58 -1.12 -14.22 -10.49
CA ILE A 58 -1.56 -15.60 -10.21
C ILE A 58 -2.54 -16.07 -11.29
N ILE A 59 -3.54 -15.24 -11.62
CA ILE A 59 -4.64 -15.60 -12.51
C ILE A 59 -4.18 -15.70 -13.97
N PHE A 60 -3.38 -14.74 -14.43
CA PHE A 60 -2.98 -14.59 -15.84
C PHE A 60 -1.52 -14.97 -16.11
N GLY A 61 -0.63 -14.82 -15.12
CA GLY A 61 0.81 -15.05 -15.27
C GLY A 61 1.29 -16.46 -14.88
N ASN A 62 0.37 -17.34 -14.45
CA ASN A 62 0.66 -18.71 -14.02
C ASN A 62 1.69 -18.82 -12.87
N LYS A 63 1.85 -17.76 -12.07
CA LYS A 63 2.70 -17.77 -10.86
C LYS A 63 1.95 -18.46 -9.72
N HIS A 64 2.45 -19.62 -9.30
CA HIS A 64 1.73 -20.44 -8.32
C HIS A 64 1.86 -19.96 -6.87
N ASN A 65 2.97 -19.31 -6.48
CA ASN A 65 3.23 -18.92 -5.09
C ASN A 65 3.81 -17.50 -4.99
N PRO A 66 2.99 -16.43 -5.05
CA PRO A 66 3.49 -15.12 -4.69
C PRO A 66 3.91 -15.10 -3.22
N SER A 67 4.96 -14.35 -2.91
CA SER A 67 5.44 -14.14 -1.53
C SER A 67 4.98 -12.78 -1.00
N PRO A 68 4.60 -12.65 0.28
CA PRO A 68 4.35 -11.34 0.91
C PRO A 68 5.50 -10.35 0.71
N MET A 69 6.74 -10.83 0.69
CA MET A 69 7.93 -10.00 0.45
C MET A 69 7.95 -9.42 -0.97
N GLN A 70 7.47 -10.16 -1.98
CA GLN A 70 7.34 -9.65 -3.34
C GLN A 70 6.31 -8.52 -3.40
N VAL A 71 5.20 -8.65 -2.68
CA VAL A 71 4.20 -7.59 -2.59
C VAL A 71 4.79 -6.35 -1.92
N ILE A 72 5.52 -6.50 -0.81
CA ILE A 72 6.22 -5.38 -0.16
C ILE A 72 7.23 -4.71 -1.10
N TYR A 73 8.01 -5.51 -1.84
CA TYR A 73 8.93 -4.98 -2.85
C TYR A 73 8.20 -4.16 -3.92
N SER A 74 7.07 -4.66 -4.43
CA SER A 74 6.22 -3.94 -5.38
C SER A 74 5.67 -2.64 -4.80
N ILE A 75 5.25 -2.62 -3.53
CA ILE A 75 4.78 -1.41 -2.85
C ILE A 75 5.89 -0.36 -2.80
N ILE A 76 7.08 -0.74 -2.34
CA ILE A 76 8.24 0.17 -2.25
C ILE A 76 8.63 0.68 -3.63
N HIS A 77 8.65 -0.21 -4.63
CA HIS A 77 8.95 0.15 -6.01
C HIS A 77 7.93 1.18 -6.54
N LEU A 78 6.64 0.94 -6.35
CA LEU A 78 5.58 1.83 -6.81
C LEU A 78 5.66 3.21 -6.12
N LEU A 79 5.89 3.23 -4.81
CA LEU A 79 6.08 4.47 -4.05
C LEU A 79 7.29 5.26 -4.55
N ARG A 80 8.42 4.60 -4.84
CA ARG A 80 9.59 5.28 -5.43
C ARG A 80 9.29 5.84 -6.81
N THR A 81 8.57 5.09 -7.64
CA THR A 81 8.16 5.56 -8.98
C THR A 81 7.22 6.75 -8.89
N TRP A 82 6.28 6.75 -7.94
CA TRP A 82 5.32 7.84 -7.75
C TRP A 82 5.94 9.07 -7.09
N ALA A 83 6.94 8.91 -6.22
CA ALA A 83 7.66 10.04 -5.63
C ALA A 83 8.35 10.92 -6.70
N VAL A 84 8.72 10.35 -7.85
CA VAL A 84 9.25 11.14 -8.99
C VAL A 84 8.19 12.08 -9.57
N LEU A 85 6.91 11.71 -9.48
CA LEU A 85 5.79 12.50 -9.99
C LEU A 85 5.39 13.66 -9.07
N GLU A 86 5.87 13.66 -7.82
CA GLU A 86 5.62 14.74 -6.85
C GLU A 86 6.49 15.99 -7.12
N LYS A 87 7.48 15.89 -8.02
CA LYS A 87 8.33 17.03 -8.37
C LYS A 87 7.49 18.10 -9.07
N PRO A 88 7.40 19.34 -8.53
CA PRO A 88 6.66 20.39 -9.21
C PRO A 88 7.30 20.65 -10.57
N ALA A 89 6.47 20.74 -11.61
CA ALA A 89 6.89 21.30 -12.89
C ALA A 89 7.42 22.71 -12.60
N SER A 90 8.72 22.89 -12.85
CA SER A 90 9.40 24.17 -12.68
C SER A 90 8.91 25.21 -13.66
#